data_AF-A0A2N5CDP5-F1
#
_entry.id   AF-A0A2N5CDP5-F1
#
_cell.length_a   1.000
_cell.length_b   1.000
_cell.length_c   1.000
_cell.angle_alpha   90.00
_cell.angle_beta   90.00
_cell.angle_gamma   90.00
#
_symmetry.space_group_name_H-M   'P 1'
#
loop_
_entity.id
_entity.type
_entity.pdbx_description
1 polymer ?
#
loop_
_entity_poly.entity_id
_entity_poly.type
_entity_poly.pdbx_seq_one_letter_code
_entity_poly.pdbx_strand_id
1 'polypeptide(L)'
;MHSASSPSSFLCTLVADGKGLAYHVSVSYRDTTHGAGIQFTSFVGAGRRSFTVRSVEGNLQSAINQTSELLCRIAIGQVVRDHLYDKAAEGDHLLDADALPWDGELRPVGGGNSAKPPRQHWAW
;
A
#
# COMPACT_ATOMS: atom_id res chain seq x y z
N MET A 1 -27.95 -1.81 1.58
CA MET A 1 -26.91 -0.89 2.07
C MET A 1 -25.62 -1.25 1.35
N HIS A 2 -25.22 -0.43 0.36
CA HIS A 2 -23.94 -0.62 -0.33
C HIS A 2 -22.87 -0.04 0.58
N SER A 3 -22.27 -0.87 1.43
CA SER A 3 -21.08 -0.46 2.18
C SER A 3 -20.01 -0.11 1.16
N ALA A 4 -19.67 1.17 1.06
CA ALA A 4 -18.56 1.62 0.25
C ALA A 4 -17.32 0.84 0.72
N SER A 5 -16.75 0.01 -0.16
CA SER A 5 -15.50 -0.67 0.12
C SER A 5 -14.47 0.40 0.47
N SER A 6 -13.87 0.32 1.66
CA SER A 6 -12.76 1.21 2.01
C SER A 6 -11.70 1.14 0.91
N PRO A 7 -11.15 2.28 0.46
CA PRO A 7 -10.16 2.29 -0.60
C PRO A 7 -8.93 1.49 -0.15
N SER A 8 -8.48 0.57 -0.98
CA SER A 8 -7.27 -0.23 -0.74
C SER A 8 -6.04 0.32 -1.48
N SER A 9 -6.22 1.38 -2.25
CA SER A 9 -5.15 2.05 -3.01
C SER A 9 -5.19 3.55 -2.82
N PHE A 10 -4.01 4.15 -2.79
CA PHE A 10 -3.78 5.55 -2.48
C PHE A 10 -2.63 6.11 -3.33
N LEU A 11 -2.58 7.43 -3.47
CA LEU A 11 -1.47 8.17 -4.02
C LEU A 11 -0.86 9.03 -2.92
N CYS A 12 0.46 9.02 -2.83
CA CYS A 12 1.22 9.93 -2.00
C CYS A 12 2.39 10.52 -2.79
N THR A 13 2.94 11.63 -2.29
CA THR A 13 4.18 12.19 -2.81
C THR A 13 5.22 12.15 -1.70
N LEU A 14 6.32 11.43 -1.92
CA LEU A 14 7.44 11.35 -1.00
C LEU A 14 8.55 12.28 -1.48
N VAL A 15 9.26 12.93 -0.56
CA VAL A 15 10.39 13.79 -0.92
C VAL A 15 11.66 12.94 -0.90
N ALA A 16 12.28 12.78 -2.07
CA ALA A 16 13.55 12.09 -2.27
C ALA A 16 14.55 13.06 -2.91
N ASP A 17 15.73 13.24 -2.32
CA ASP A 17 16.76 14.17 -2.81
C ASP A 17 16.24 15.60 -3.10
N GLY A 18 15.30 16.09 -2.29
CA GLY A 18 14.66 17.40 -2.47
C GLY A 18 13.67 17.47 -3.65
N LYS A 19 13.35 16.35 -4.30
CA LYS A 19 12.34 16.22 -5.36
C LYS A 19 11.15 15.42 -4.87
N GLY A 20 9.94 15.87 -5.23
CA GLY A 20 8.72 15.10 -4.98
C GLY A 20 8.62 13.92 -5.95
N LEU A 21 8.56 12.70 -5.41
CA LEU A 21 8.28 11.46 -6.14
C LEU A 21 6.87 10.99 -5.82
N ALA A 22 6.02 10.91 -6.84
CA ALA A 22 4.68 10.36 -6.69
C ALA A 22 4.74 8.82 -6.63
N TYR A 23 4.05 8.24 -5.65
CA TYR A 23 3.89 6.82 -5.47
C TYR A 23 2.40 6.46 -5.45
N HIS A 24 2.06 5.42 -6.21
CA HIS A 24 0.86 4.64 -5.99
C HIS A 24 1.15 3.59 -4.93
N VAL A 25 0.36 3.60 -3.86
CA VAL A 25 0.48 2.70 -2.71
C VAL A 25 -0.78 1.85 -2.66
N SER A 26 -0.64 0.53 -2.75
CA SER A 26 -1.79 -0.38 -2.72
C SER A 26 -1.58 -1.52 -1.74
N VAL A 27 -2.60 -1.77 -0.93
CA VAL A 27 -2.66 -2.96 -0.08
C VAL A 27 -2.96 -4.16 -0.98
N SER A 28 -2.02 -5.09 -1.03
CA SER A 28 -2.21 -6.41 -1.63
C SER A 28 -2.83 -7.34 -0.61
N TYR A 29 -3.75 -8.20 -1.06
CA TYR A 29 -4.43 -9.17 -0.23
C TYR A 29 -4.15 -10.58 -0.76
N ARG A 30 -3.87 -11.53 0.13
CA ARG A 30 -3.74 -12.97 -0.20
C ARG A 30 -5.10 -13.58 -0.51
N ASP A 31 -6.15 -13.10 0.15
CA ASP A 31 -7.54 -13.47 -0.08
C ASP A 31 -8.47 -12.33 0.36
N THR A 32 -9.79 -12.54 0.38
CA THR A 32 -10.78 -11.51 0.75
C THR A 32 -10.61 -10.94 2.16
N THR A 33 -9.77 -11.56 3.00
CA THR A 33 -9.66 -11.27 4.44
C THR A 33 -8.21 -11.08 4.94
N HIS A 34 -7.20 -11.53 4.20
CA HIS A 34 -5.81 -11.49 4.65
C HIS A 34 -4.98 -10.54 3.79
N GLY A 35 -4.53 -9.41 4.36
CA GLY A 35 -3.53 -8.54 3.73
C GLY A 35 -2.19 -9.27 3.55
N ALA A 36 -1.63 -9.24 2.35
CA ALA A 36 -0.33 -9.83 2.02
C ALA A 36 0.84 -8.86 2.26
N GLY A 37 0.59 -7.56 2.04
CA GLY A 37 1.60 -6.51 2.09
C GLY A 37 1.15 -5.26 1.36
N ILE A 38 1.97 -4.21 1.40
CA ILE A 38 1.72 -2.92 0.78
C ILE A 38 2.73 -2.73 -0.35
N GLN A 39 2.22 -2.56 -1.56
CA GLN A 39 3.02 -2.36 -2.75
C GLN A 39 3.15 -0.87 -3.05
N PHE A 40 4.38 -0.42 -3.25
CA PHE A 40 4.71 0.92 -3.69
C PHE A 40 5.10 0.86 -5.17
N THR A 41 4.51 1.72 -6.00
CA THR A 41 4.85 1.82 -7.42
C THR A 41 4.96 3.28 -7.81
N SER A 42 6.12 3.68 -8.32
CA SER A 42 6.31 4.99 -8.94
C SER A 42 6.47 4.86 -10.45
N PHE A 43 5.75 5.71 -11.17
CA PHE A 43 5.83 5.86 -12.62
C PHE A 43 6.61 7.12 -13.05
N VAL A 44 7.19 7.86 -12.09
CA VAL A 44 7.84 9.15 -12.34
C VAL A 44 9.36 8.97 -12.37
N GLY A 45 10.02 9.41 -13.46
CA GLY A 45 11.48 9.43 -13.60
C GLY A 45 12.08 8.32 -14.49
N ALA A 46 13.38 8.06 -14.34
CA ALA A 46 14.13 7.07 -15.11
C ALA A 46 13.84 5.64 -14.63
N GLY A 47 12.73 5.07 -15.12
CA GLY A 47 12.36 3.66 -14.92
C GLY A 47 11.26 3.43 -13.88
N ARG A 48 10.51 2.34 -14.07
CA ARG A 48 9.46 1.90 -13.13
C ARG A 48 10.11 1.39 -11.84
N ARG A 49 9.84 2.07 -10.74
CA ARG A 49 10.30 1.67 -9.40
C ARG A 49 9.15 1.02 -8.66
N SER A 50 9.34 -0.21 -8.21
CA SER A 50 8.32 -0.91 -7.43
C SER A 50 8.96 -1.80 -6.38
N PHE A 51 8.48 -1.69 -5.16
CA PHE A 51 8.90 -2.52 -4.03
C PHE A 51 7.70 -2.83 -3.14
N THR A 52 7.85 -3.82 -2.26
CA THR A 52 6.76 -4.27 -1.38
C THR A 52 7.21 -4.23 0.06
N VAL A 53 6.33 -3.81 0.96
CA VAL A 53 6.49 -3.90 2.41
C VAL A 53 5.50 -4.96 2.93
N ARG A 54 5.98 -6.04 3.54
CA ARG A 54 5.20 -7.22 3.96
C ARG A 54 5.29 -7.43 5.48
N SER A 55 4.25 -7.97 6.10
CA SER A 55 4.33 -8.36 7.52
C SER A 55 5.14 -9.66 7.71
N VAL A 56 5.89 -9.74 8.80
CA VAL A 56 6.78 -10.87 9.19
C VAL A 56 6.03 -12.20 9.24
N GLU A 57 4.82 -12.22 9.81
CA GLU A 57 4.01 -13.44 9.93
C GLU A 57 3.18 -13.77 8.70
N GLY A 58 3.30 -12.99 7.62
CA GLY A 58 2.44 -13.14 6.43
C GLY A 58 0.96 -12.93 6.75
N ASN A 59 0.67 -12.36 7.93
CA ASN A 59 -0.66 -12.11 8.41
C ASN A 59 -0.76 -10.67 8.91
N LEU A 60 -1.00 -9.75 7.97
CA LEU A 60 -1.36 -8.36 8.29
C LEU A 60 -2.65 -8.31 9.14
N GLN A 61 -3.35 -9.45 9.33
CA GLN A 61 -4.64 -9.57 10.00
C GLN A 61 -4.61 -9.38 11.52
N SER A 62 -3.47 -9.57 12.20
CA SER A 62 -3.40 -9.10 13.59
C SER A 62 -3.38 -7.56 13.68
N ALA A 63 -3.06 -6.88 12.58
CA ALA A 63 -3.20 -5.43 12.40
C ALA A 63 -4.51 -5.01 11.71
N ILE A 64 -5.42 -5.95 11.33
CA ILE A 64 -6.69 -5.69 10.61
C ILE A 64 -7.79 -5.05 11.48
N ASN A 65 -7.48 -4.66 12.72
CA ASN A 65 -8.30 -3.65 13.41
C ASN A 65 -8.03 -2.22 12.89
N GLN A 66 -7.06 -2.04 11.98
CA GLN A 66 -6.69 -0.75 11.40
C GLN A 66 -7.19 -0.61 9.95
N THR A 67 -7.56 0.60 9.55
CA THR A 67 -8.01 0.88 8.18
C THR A 67 -6.86 0.71 7.18
N SER A 68 -7.18 0.38 5.92
CA SER A 68 -6.22 0.32 4.82
C SER A 68 -5.39 1.61 4.70
N GLU A 69 -5.99 2.77 5.01
CA GLU A 69 -5.31 4.05 5.06
C GLU A 69 -4.24 4.09 6.15
N LEU A 70 -4.57 3.68 7.39
CA LEU A 70 -3.63 3.69 8.52
C LEU A 70 -2.43 2.77 8.24
N LEU A 71 -2.69 1.59 7.68
CA LEU A 71 -1.64 0.67 7.26
C LEU A 71 -0.72 1.28 6.20
N CYS A 72 -1.30 1.95 5.19
CA CYS A 72 -0.51 2.68 4.19
C CYS A 72 0.33 3.78 4.85
N ARG A 73 -0.23 4.53 5.80
CA ARG A 73 0.49 5.59 6.53
C ARG A 73 1.67 5.04 7.34
N ILE A 74 1.50 3.92 8.04
CA ILE A 74 2.60 3.26 8.79
C ILE A 74 3.70 2.83 7.82
N ALA A 75 3.34 2.15 6.72
CA ALA A 75 4.32 1.72 5.72
C ALA A 75 5.03 2.89 5.05
N ILE A 76 4.31 3.98 4.73
CA ILE A 76 4.93 5.19 4.19
C ILE A 76 5.89 5.81 5.23
N GLY A 77 5.49 5.85 6.50
CA GLY A 77 6.33 6.36 7.59
C GLY A 77 7.65 5.60 7.69
N GLN A 78 7.59 4.27 7.61
CA GLN A 78 8.77 3.42 7.51
C GLN A 78 9.60 3.72 6.25
N VAL A 79 8.98 3.80 5.08
CA VAL A 79 9.66 4.09 3.80
C VAL A 79 10.41 5.41 3.86
N VAL A 80 9.83 6.43 4.50
CA VAL A 80 10.46 7.73 4.70
C VAL A 80 11.60 7.64 5.71
N ARG A 81 11.38 6.99 6.87
CA ARG A 81 12.38 6.80 7.93
C ARG A 81 13.62 6.05 7.45
N ASP A 82 13.42 5.01 6.65
CA ASP A 82 14.47 4.10 6.17
C ASP A 82 15.02 4.46 4.78
N HIS A 83 14.54 5.56 4.18
CA HIS A 83 14.91 5.99 2.82
C HIS A 83 14.74 4.88 1.76
N LEU A 84 13.71 4.03 1.91
CA LEU A 84 13.50 2.87 1.02
C LEU A 84 13.12 3.30 -0.41
N TYR A 85 12.61 4.51 -0.58
CA TYR A 85 12.31 5.10 -1.89
C TYR A 85 13.55 5.26 -2.79
N ASP A 86 14.74 5.38 -2.20
CA ASP A 86 16.02 5.44 -2.92
C ASP A 86 16.52 4.05 -3.32
N LYS A 87 16.18 3.03 -2.52
CA LYS A 87 16.58 1.63 -2.68
C LYS A 87 15.55 0.79 -3.42
N ALA A 88 14.72 1.40 -4.27
CA ALA A 88 13.58 0.74 -4.93
C ALA A 88 13.93 -0.48 -5.82
N ALA A 89 15.21 -0.87 -5.93
CA ALA A 89 15.67 -2.09 -6.57
C ALA A 89 15.89 -3.27 -5.59
N GLU A 90 15.84 -3.04 -4.27
CA GLU A 90 16.17 -4.04 -3.24
C GLU A 90 14.92 -4.67 -2.60
N GLY A 91 14.36 -5.68 -3.26
CA GLY A 91 13.57 -6.75 -2.62
C GLY A 91 12.25 -6.38 -1.90
N ASP A 92 11.74 -7.35 -1.14
CA ASP A 92 10.60 -7.17 -0.24
C ASP A 92 11.11 -6.74 1.15
N HIS A 93 10.54 -5.69 1.73
CA HIS A 93 10.84 -5.20 3.07
C HIS A 93 9.86 -5.73 4.10
N LEU A 94 10.27 -5.81 5.37
CA LEU A 94 9.39 -6.18 6.47
C LEU A 94 8.73 -4.94 7.07
N LEU A 95 7.42 -4.98 7.26
CA LEU A 95 6.63 -3.92 7.88
C LEU A 95 6.99 -3.84 9.37
N ASP A 96 7.46 -2.67 9.76
CA ASP A 96 7.65 -2.27 11.14
C ASP A 96 6.33 -1.68 11.66
N ALA A 97 5.61 -2.46 12.49
CA ALA A 97 4.32 -2.04 13.03
C ALA A 97 4.43 -0.89 14.04
N ASP A 98 5.62 -0.66 14.59
CA ASP A 98 5.91 0.42 15.53
C ASP A 98 6.34 1.72 14.82
N ALA A 99 6.45 1.69 13.48
CA ALA A 99 6.73 2.88 12.69
C ALA A 99 5.61 3.92 12.84
N LEU A 100 6.00 5.17 13.04
CA LEU A 100 5.04 6.27 13.14
C LEU A 100 4.25 6.44 11.83
N PRO A 101 2.91 6.55 11.89
CA PRO A 101 2.10 6.83 10.71
C PRO A 101 2.54 8.15 10.05
N TRP A 102 2.70 8.12 8.73
CA TRP A 102 2.99 9.32 7.96
C TRP A 102 1.80 10.29 7.93
N ASP A 103 2.09 11.56 8.21
CA ASP A 103 1.13 12.69 8.27
C ASP A 103 0.86 13.31 6.89
N GLY A 104 1.69 13.04 5.89
CA GLY A 104 1.53 13.69 4.58
C GLY A 104 0.24 13.36 3.84
N GLU A 105 0.05 14.05 2.71
CA GLU A 105 -1.16 13.93 1.91
C GLU A 105 -1.26 12.54 1.26
N LEU A 106 -2.33 11.82 1.62
CA LEU A 106 -2.65 10.49 1.09
C LEU A 106 -4.02 10.54 0.40
N ARG A 107 -4.02 10.44 -0.93
CA ARG A 107 -5.24 10.55 -1.75
C ARG A 107 -5.76 9.17 -2.13
N PRO A 108 -6.99 8.78 -1.79
CA PRO A 108 -7.53 7.49 -2.22
C PRO A 108 -7.68 7.43 -3.74
N VAL A 109 -7.31 6.29 -4.33
CA VAL A 109 -7.44 6.03 -5.77
C VAL A 109 -8.69 5.17 -5.99
N GLY A 110 -9.63 5.65 -6.79
CA GLY A 110 -10.73 4.83 -7.26
C GLY A 110 -11.93 4.67 -6.32
N GLY A 111 -12.38 5.74 -5.66
CA GLY A 111 -13.70 5.79 -4.99
C GLY A 111 -14.92 5.70 -5.94
N GLY A 112 -14.71 5.45 -7.24
CA GLY A 112 -15.72 5.54 -8.29
C GLY A 112 -15.68 4.38 -9.29
N ASN A 113 -15.37 3.16 -8.88
CA ASN A 113 -15.95 1.96 -9.50
C ASN A 113 -15.59 0.76 -8.66
N SER A 114 -16.59 0.12 -8.05
CA SER A 114 -16.44 -1.18 -7.41
C SER A 114 -15.64 -2.11 -8.32
N ALA A 115 -14.44 -2.51 -7.89
CA ALA A 115 -13.81 -3.70 -8.44
C ALA A 115 -14.81 -4.84 -8.18
N LYS A 116 -15.54 -5.19 -9.24
CA LYS A 116 -16.54 -6.24 -9.22
C LYS A 116 -15.82 -7.49 -8.70
N PRO A 117 -16.25 -8.09 -7.57
CA PRO A 117 -15.63 -9.33 -7.13
C PRO A 117 -15.66 -10.31 -8.31
N PRO A 118 -14.58 -11.10 -8.53
CA PRO A 118 -14.52 -12.04 -9.63
C PRO A 118 -15.79 -12.89 -9.58
N ARG A 119 -16.62 -12.79 -10.63
CA ARG A 119 -17.84 -13.59 -10.74
C ARG A 119 -17.38 -15.04 -10.77
N GLN A 120 -17.58 -15.77 -9.68
CA GLN A 120 -17.51 -17.23 -9.68
C GLN A 120 -18.55 -17.71 -10.69
N HIS A 121 -18.08 -18.11 -11.87
CA HIS A 121 -18.91 -18.79 -12.85
C HIS A 121 -19.07 -20.22 -12.36
N TRP A 122 -20.17 -20.49 -11.66
CA TRP A 122 -20.65 -21.86 -11.53
C TRP A 122 -21.16 -22.30 -12.90
N ALA A 123 -20.55 -23.34 -13.46
CA ALA A 123 -21.11 -24.08 -14.57
C ALA A 123 -21.73 -25.35 -13.99
N TRP A 124 -23.00 -25.63 -14.31
CA TRP A 124 -23.54 -26.99 -14.33
C TRP A 124 -23.64 -27.41 -15.79
#